data_AF-A0A383RHE0-F1
#
_entry.id   AF-A0A383RHE0-F1
#
_cell.length_a   1.000
_cell.length_b   1.000
_cell.length_c   1.000
_cell.angle_alpha   90.00
_cell.angle_beta   90.00
_cell.angle_gamma   90.00
#
_symmetry.space_group_name_H-M   'P 1'
#
loop_
_entity.id
_entity.type
_entity.pdbx_description
1 polymer ?
#
loop_
_entity_poly.entity_id
_entity_poly.type
_entity_poly.pdbx_seq_one_letter_code
_entity_poly.pdbx_strand_id
1 'polypeptide(L)'
;MMIGKLLSSDFVKIHHTWLWLLIFLGPFGVISLQALNYSLRYDYLVSKLKDQIWIGLLSDIKMLAVLALLFGITLVTSLIASIEHRQSSWKQLLALPVSRFNVYTSKYILSLFMMFTASLLLAVGSVLLGLLLGFGTNIPWSLLLMNSFYPFLAAIPILALQLWLSTVISNQAIPLTCGILGTVLSVYSIRMPDWMPYKWPLLVNEANIPEYSVITGILFGFVVFLFSLVHFIRRDVD
;
A
#
# COMPACT_ATOMS: atom_id res chain seq x y z
N MET A 1 20.17 -11.78 -17.07
CA MET A 1 19.90 -10.32 -17.08
C MET A 1 19.93 -9.76 -15.66
N MET A 2 20.53 -8.58 -15.44
CA MET A 2 20.55 -7.92 -14.12
C MET A 2 19.16 -7.39 -13.75
N ILE A 3 18.83 -7.37 -12.46
CA ILE A 3 17.51 -6.96 -11.94
C ILE A 3 17.10 -5.53 -12.35
N GLY A 4 18.07 -4.62 -12.49
CA GLY A 4 17.81 -3.24 -12.91
C GLY A 4 17.22 -3.12 -14.32
N LYS A 5 17.65 -3.98 -15.27
CA LYS A 5 17.08 -3.98 -16.63
C LYS A 5 15.65 -4.53 -16.64
N LEU A 6 15.34 -5.50 -15.76
CA LEU A 6 13.98 -6.01 -15.58
C LEU A 6 13.06 -4.95 -15.00
N LEU A 7 13.50 -4.25 -13.95
CA LEU A 7 12.76 -3.13 -13.38
C LEU A 7 12.49 -2.05 -14.43
N SER A 8 13.49 -1.66 -15.23
CA SER A 8 13.28 -0.69 -16.30
C SER A 8 12.23 -1.14 -17.32
N SER A 9 12.22 -2.43 -17.68
CA SER A 9 11.19 -2.98 -18.58
C SER A 9 9.81 -2.94 -17.94
N ASP A 10 9.70 -3.31 -16.66
CA ASP A 10 8.45 -3.25 -15.92
C ASP A 10 7.93 -1.80 -15.78
N PHE A 11 8.82 -0.82 -15.57
CA PHE A 11 8.46 0.60 -15.53
C PHE A 11 7.85 1.08 -16.85
N VAL A 12 8.43 0.68 -17.98
CA VAL A 12 7.89 1.01 -19.31
C VAL A 12 6.51 0.39 -19.50
N LYS A 13 6.32 -0.89 -19.12
CA LYS A 13 5.01 -1.55 -19.17
C LYS A 13 3.96 -0.81 -18.35
N ILE A 14 4.34 -0.35 -17.16
CA ILE A 14 3.43 0.37 -16.28
C ILE A 14 3.11 1.78 -16.78
N HIS A 15 4.06 2.48 -17.41
CA HIS A 15 3.83 3.81 -17.95
C HIS A 15 2.69 3.84 -18.98
N HIS A 16 2.50 2.76 -19.74
CA HIS A 16 1.40 2.62 -20.70
C HIS A 16 0.10 2.09 -20.08
N THR A 17 0.05 1.92 -18.75
CA THR A 17 -1.09 1.36 -18.02
C THR A 17 -1.69 2.39 -17.05
N TRP A 18 -2.95 2.21 -16.67
CA TRP A 18 -3.69 3.02 -15.69
C TRP A 18 -3.16 2.94 -14.24
N LEU A 19 -2.04 2.27 -14.01
CA LEU A 19 -1.45 2.06 -12.69
C LEU A 19 -1.01 3.36 -12.02
N TRP A 20 -0.39 4.30 -12.76
CA TRP A 20 -0.02 5.62 -12.23
C TRP A 20 -1.24 6.43 -11.79
N LEU A 21 -2.34 6.35 -12.54
CA LEU A 21 -3.58 7.00 -12.17
C LEU A 21 -4.13 6.42 -10.87
N LEU A 22 -4.11 5.09 -10.69
CA LEU A 22 -4.58 4.45 -9.46
C LEU A 22 -3.75 4.84 -8.23
N ILE A 23 -2.42 4.92 -8.39
CA ILE A 23 -1.50 5.36 -7.34
C ILE A 23 -1.79 6.79 -6.90
N PHE A 24 -2.14 7.66 -7.86
CA PHE A 24 -2.55 9.02 -7.55
C PHE A 24 -3.95 9.08 -6.93
N LEU A 25 -4.89 8.29 -7.45
CA LEU A 25 -6.30 8.33 -7.07
C LEU A 25 -6.56 7.92 -5.62
N GLY A 26 -5.75 7.00 -5.06
CA GLY A 26 -5.86 6.61 -3.65
C GLY A 26 -5.65 7.79 -2.69
N PRO A 27 -4.44 8.39 -2.63
CA PRO A 27 -4.17 9.58 -1.84
C PRO A 27 -5.08 10.76 -2.19
N PHE A 28 -5.30 11.02 -3.48
CA PHE A 28 -6.18 12.10 -3.93
C PHE A 28 -7.61 11.94 -3.40
N GLY A 29 -8.15 10.72 -3.43
CA GLY A 29 -9.48 10.40 -2.90
C GLY A 29 -9.56 10.63 -1.38
N VAL A 30 -8.55 10.18 -0.64
CA VAL A 30 -8.48 10.40 0.82
C VAL A 30 -8.43 11.89 1.15
N ILE A 31 -7.55 12.65 0.48
CA ILE A 31 -7.41 14.10 0.69
C ILE A 31 -8.70 14.84 0.30
N SER A 32 -9.32 14.48 -0.82
CA SER A 32 -10.57 15.10 -1.27
C SER A 32 -11.72 14.85 -0.30
N LEU A 33 -11.85 13.62 0.21
CA LEU A 33 -12.87 13.29 1.22
C LEU A 33 -12.64 14.06 2.52
N GLN A 34 -11.38 14.22 2.94
CA GLN A 34 -11.07 15.02 4.12
C GLN A 34 -11.27 16.52 3.89
N ALA A 35 -11.00 17.02 2.67
CA ALA A 35 -11.32 18.40 2.32
C ALA A 35 -12.83 18.65 2.47
N LEU A 36 -13.67 17.76 1.93
CA LEU A 36 -15.12 17.84 2.08
C LEU A 36 -15.56 17.73 3.56
N ASN A 37 -14.98 16.80 4.33
CA ASN A 37 -15.28 16.67 5.76
C ASN A 37 -14.99 17.96 6.53
N TYR A 38 -13.81 18.56 6.31
CA TYR A 38 -13.43 19.81 6.96
C TYR A 38 -14.20 21.01 6.42
N SER A 39 -14.55 21.07 5.14
CA SER A 39 -15.40 22.15 4.60
C SER A 39 -16.81 22.12 5.18
N LEU A 40 -17.41 20.93 5.38
CA LEU A 40 -18.76 20.79 5.92
C LEU A 40 -18.85 20.96 7.44
N ARG A 41 -17.74 20.73 8.16
CA ARG A 41 -17.70 20.74 9.63
C ARG A 41 -16.65 21.69 10.20
N TYR A 42 -16.24 22.69 9.41
CA TYR A 42 -15.09 23.53 9.71
C TYR A 42 -15.17 24.16 11.11
N ASP A 43 -16.23 24.93 11.37
CA ASP A 43 -16.41 25.67 12.61
C ASP A 43 -16.46 24.74 13.84
N TYR A 44 -17.10 23.58 13.68
CA TYR A 44 -17.16 22.57 14.73
C TYR A 44 -15.79 21.94 15.02
N LEU A 45 -15.04 21.56 13.97
CA LEU A 45 -13.75 20.90 14.12
C LEU A 45 -12.69 21.86 14.68
N VAL A 46 -12.65 23.10 14.18
CA VAL A 46 -11.71 24.13 14.63
C VAL A 46 -11.98 24.52 16.08
N SER A 47 -13.25 24.74 16.46
CA SER A 47 -13.60 25.07 17.85
C SER A 47 -13.34 23.92 18.83
N LYS A 48 -13.52 22.68 18.39
CA LYS A 48 -13.28 21.47 19.20
C LYS A 48 -11.79 21.18 19.39
N LEU A 49 -11.00 21.26 18.32
CA LEU A 49 -9.60 20.85 18.33
C LEU A 49 -8.65 21.97 18.76
N LYS A 50 -9.01 23.24 18.56
CA LYS A 50 -8.21 24.43 18.95
C LYS A 50 -6.74 24.30 18.52
N ASP A 51 -5.81 24.13 19.45
CA ASP A 51 -4.38 24.04 19.14
C ASP A 51 -3.97 22.69 18.53
N GLN A 52 -4.86 21.68 18.55
CA GLN A 52 -4.61 20.33 18.07
C GLN A 52 -5.21 20.05 16.68
N ILE A 53 -5.57 21.08 15.92
CA ILE A 53 -6.24 20.94 14.61
C ILE A 53 -5.41 20.09 13.64
N TRP A 54 -4.09 20.25 13.60
CA TRP A 54 -3.20 19.42 12.78
C TRP A 54 -3.25 17.93 13.16
N ILE A 55 -3.29 17.63 14.47
CA ILE A 55 -3.33 16.26 14.98
C ILE A 55 -4.67 15.61 14.59
N GLY A 56 -5.78 16.35 14.73
CA GLY A 56 -7.09 15.90 14.29
C GLY A 56 -7.12 15.57 12.80
N LEU A 57 -6.63 16.49 11.96
CA LEU A 57 -6.58 16.29 10.52
C LEU A 57 -5.77 15.05 10.13
N LEU A 58 -4.56 14.90 10.68
CA LEU A 58 -3.70 13.76 10.38
C LEU A 58 -4.27 12.44 10.89
N SER A 59 -5.03 12.45 11.99
CA SER A 59 -5.74 11.27 12.49
C SER A 59 -6.88 10.85 11.57
N ASP A 60 -7.68 11.81 11.11
CA ASP A 60 -8.79 11.57 10.17
C ASP A 60 -8.26 11.04 8.83
N ILE A 61 -7.18 11.64 8.31
CA ILE A 61 -6.49 11.18 7.10
C ILE A 61 -5.99 9.75 7.29
N LYS A 62 -5.31 9.45 8.40
CA LYS A 62 -4.76 8.10 8.68
C LYS A 62 -5.84 7.02 8.57
N MET A 63 -7.01 7.24 9.18
CA MET A 63 -8.08 6.24 9.21
C MET A 63 -8.53 5.83 7.80
N LEU A 64 -8.74 6.80 6.90
CA LEU A 64 -9.10 6.51 5.51
C LEU A 64 -7.91 6.02 4.68
N ALA A 65 -6.72 6.54 4.96
CA ALA A 65 -5.49 6.19 4.25
C ALA A 65 -5.15 4.71 4.36
N VAL A 66 -5.35 4.08 5.54
CA VAL A 66 -5.09 2.64 5.70
C VAL A 66 -5.99 1.81 4.78
N LEU A 67 -7.26 2.16 4.65
CA LEU A 67 -8.17 1.45 3.75
C LEU A 67 -7.76 1.65 2.29
N ALA A 68 -7.49 2.89 1.90
CA ALA A 68 -7.01 3.21 0.56
C ALA A 68 -5.71 2.48 0.22
N LEU A 69 -4.79 2.35 1.19
CA LEU A 69 -3.53 1.62 1.06
C LEU A 69 -3.77 0.12 0.81
N LEU A 70 -4.61 -0.54 1.61
CA LEU A 70 -4.86 -1.99 1.46
C LEU A 70 -5.61 -2.33 0.15
N PHE A 71 -6.58 -1.48 -0.23
CA PHE A 71 -7.19 -1.57 -1.56
C PHE A 71 -6.18 -1.30 -2.67
N GLY A 72 -5.33 -0.28 -2.50
CA GLY A 72 -4.27 0.07 -3.45
C GLY A 72 -3.29 -1.08 -3.67
N ILE A 73 -2.85 -1.74 -2.59
CA ILE A 73 -2.01 -2.95 -2.65
C ILE A 73 -2.70 -4.01 -3.50
N THR A 74 -3.95 -4.34 -3.19
CA THR A 74 -4.73 -5.37 -3.89
C THR A 74 -4.84 -5.09 -5.39
N LEU A 75 -5.17 -3.85 -5.75
CA LEU A 75 -5.30 -3.44 -7.15
C LEU A 75 -3.97 -3.46 -7.89
N VAL A 76 -2.91 -2.91 -7.28
CA VAL A 76 -1.59 -2.81 -7.91
C VAL A 76 -1.00 -4.19 -8.15
N THR A 77 -1.03 -5.09 -7.16
CA THR A 77 -0.48 -6.44 -7.33
C THR A 77 -1.28 -7.25 -8.35
N SER A 78 -2.61 -7.13 -8.35
CA SER A 78 -3.47 -7.82 -9.32
C SER A 78 -3.25 -7.31 -10.74
N LEU A 79 -3.15 -5.99 -10.94
CA LEU A 79 -2.89 -5.42 -12.26
C LEU A 79 -1.50 -5.81 -12.79
N ILE A 80 -0.48 -5.75 -11.94
CA ILE A 80 0.88 -6.17 -12.28
C ILE A 80 0.91 -7.63 -12.73
N ALA A 81 0.17 -8.52 -12.05
CA ALA A 81 0.08 -9.92 -12.44
C ALA A 81 -0.81 -10.13 -13.69
N SER A 82 -1.91 -9.40 -13.81
CA SER A 82 -2.84 -9.43 -14.95
C SER A 82 -2.14 -9.10 -16.26
N ILE A 83 -1.26 -8.09 -16.26
CA ILE A 83 -0.46 -7.73 -17.44
C ILE A 83 0.37 -8.93 -17.92
N GLU A 84 0.98 -9.66 -16.99
CA GLU A 84 1.82 -10.81 -17.32
C GLU A 84 1.00 -12.04 -17.75
N HIS A 85 -0.14 -12.29 -17.11
CA HIS A 85 -1.05 -13.39 -17.47
C HIS A 85 -1.69 -13.18 -18.85
N ARG A 86 -2.17 -11.96 -19.15
CA ARG A 86 -2.89 -11.67 -20.42
C ARG A 86 -1.99 -11.72 -21.65
N GLN A 87 -0.72 -11.40 -21.51
CA GLN A 87 0.22 -11.34 -22.64
C GLN A 87 0.98 -12.66 -22.85
N SER A 88 0.65 -13.74 -22.12
CA SER A 88 1.51 -14.94 -22.01
C SER A 88 2.98 -14.59 -21.73
N SER A 89 3.20 -13.42 -21.11
CA SER A 89 4.53 -12.83 -20.97
C SER A 89 5.39 -13.63 -20.02
N TRP A 90 4.79 -14.39 -19.10
CA TRP A 90 5.51 -15.34 -18.28
C TRP A 90 6.28 -16.36 -19.13
N LYS A 91 5.68 -16.92 -20.19
CA LYS A 91 6.35 -17.90 -21.07
C LYS A 91 7.48 -17.26 -21.88
N GLN A 92 7.23 -16.07 -22.44
CA GLN A 92 8.24 -15.34 -23.21
C GLN A 92 9.39 -14.85 -22.33
N LEU A 93 9.11 -14.34 -21.13
CA LEU A 93 10.13 -13.92 -20.18
C LEU A 93 10.95 -15.10 -19.66
N LEU A 94 10.34 -16.25 -19.40
CA LEU A 94 11.04 -17.42 -18.92
C LEU A 94 11.78 -18.20 -20.02
N ALA A 95 11.47 -17.94 -21.30
CA ALA A 95 12.27 -18.42 -22.43
C ALA A 95 13.59 -17.65 -22.58
N LEU A 96 13.69 -16.44 -22.03
CA LEU A 96 14.94 -15.68 -21.98
C LEU A 96 15.85 -16.19 -20.84
N PRO A 97 17.19 -15.99 -20.92
CA PRO A 97 18.13 -16.37 -19.87
C PRO A 97 18.05 -15.42 -18.66
N VAL A 98 16.91 -15.47 -17.97
CA VAL A 98 16.57 -14.67 -16.79
C VAL A 98 16.22 -15.57 -15.62
N SER A 99 16.72 -15.23 -14.43
CA SER A 99 16.38 -15.99 -13.24
C SER A 99 14.94 -15.68 -12.80
N ARG A 100 14.18 -16.73 -12.49
CA ARG A 100 12.84 -16.62 -11.88
C ARG A 100 12.87 -15.75 -10.62
N PHE A 101 13.96 -15.83 -9.86
CA PHE A 101 14.22 -14.97 -8.71
C PHE A 101 14.18 -13.48 -9.06
N ASN A 102 14.90 -13.07 -10.10
CA ASN A 102 14.98 -11.65 -10.47
C ASN A 102 13.64 -11.13 -11.00
N VAL A 103 12.86 -11.98 -11.70
CA VAL A 103 11.55 -11.61 -12.24
C VAL A 103 10.54 -11.39 -11.10
N TYR A 104 10.44 -12.32 -10.15
CA TYR A 104 9.52 -12.14 -9.02
C TYR A 104 9.93 -10.95 -8.14
N THR A 105 11.24 -10.81 -7.89
CA THR A 105 11.77 -9.73 -7.06
C THR A 105 11.58 -8.36 -7.72
N SER A 106 11.69 -8.24 -9.06
CA SER A 106 11.41 -6.96 -9.74
C SER A 106 9.97 -6.53 -9.54
N LYS A 107 9.01 -7.46 -9.65
CA LYS A 107 7.59 -7.21 -9.43
C LYS A 107 7.30 -6.77 -8.00
N TYR A 108 7.93 -7.42 -7.02
CA TYR A 108 7.82 -7.07 -5.62
C TYR A 108 8.37 -5.67 -5.31
N ILE A 109 9.58 -5.36 -5.79
CA ILE A 109 10.20 -4.03 -5.65
C ILE A 109 9.33 -2.95 -6.29
N LEU A 110 8.76 -3.24 -7.46
CA LEU A 110 7.88 -2.31 -8.16
C LEU A 110 6.59 -2.05 -7.38
N SER A 111 5.95 -3.08 -6.84
CA SER A 111 4.78 -2.91 -5.96
C SER A 111 5.12 -2.09 -4.71
N LEU A 112 6.27 -2.34 -4.07
CA LEU A 112 6.74 -1.53 -2.95
C LEU A 112 6.95 -0.07 -3.35
N PHE A 113 7.61 0.18 -4.49
CA PHE A 113 7.83 1.52 -5.01
C PHE A 113 6.52 2.26 -5.27
N MET A 114 5.53 1.59 -5.86
CA MET A 114 4.21 2.18 -6.10
C MET A 114 3.45 2.54 -4.82
N MET A 115 3.56 1.73 -3.78
CA MET A 115 2.92 2.05 -2.49
C MET A 115 3.70 3.13 -1.73
N PHE A 116 5.01 3.17 -1.87
CA PHE A 116 5.83 4.24 -1.33
C PHE A 116 5.49 5.59 -1.98
N THR A 117 5.33 5.64 -3.31
CA THR A 117 4.92 6.87 -4.01
C THR A 117 3.51 7.31 -3.62
N ALA A 118 2.56 6.39 -3.45
CA ALA A 118 1.24 6.71 -2.90
C ALA A 118 1.34 7.33 -1.49
N SER A 119 2.17 6.77 -0.62
CA SER A 119 2.40 7.27 0.75
C SER A 119 3.03 8.67 0.74
N LEU A 120 3.96 8.93 -0.18
CA LEU A 120 4.55 10.24 -0.38
C LEU A 120 3.53 11.27 -0.88
N LEU A 121 2.68 10.90 -1.85
CA LEU A 121 1.60 11.75 -2.34
C LEU A 121 0.59 12.08 -1.23
N LEU A 122 0.28 11.12 -0.36
CA LEU A 122 -0.57 11.33 0.80
C LEU A 122 0.05 12.33 1.78
N ALA A 123 1.35 12.19 2.08
CA ALA A 123 2.08 13.11 2.95
C ALA A 123 2.04 14.55 2.40
N VAL A 124 2.37 14.73 1.12
CA VAL A 124 2.33 16.04 0.44
C VAL A 124 0.91 16.60 0.42
N GLY A 125 -0.08 15.78 0.05
CA GLY A 125 -1.49 16.19 0.02
C GLY A 125 -2.04 16.58 1.39
N SER A 126 -1.57 15.93 2.46
CA SER A 126 -1.95 16.26 3.84
C SER A 126 -1.44 17.64 4.24
N VAL A 127 -0.18 17.96 3.90
CA VAL A 127 0.39 19.30 4.11
C VAL A 127 -0.39 20.34 3.33
N LEU A 128 -0.59 20.11 2.03
CA LEU A 128 -1.29 21.05 1.16
C LEU A 128 -2.71 21.34 1.66
N LEU A 129 -3.44 20.32 2.06
CA LEU A 129 -4.79 20.47 2.59
C LEU A 129 -4.80 21.27 3.90
N GLY A 130 -3.92 20.97 4.86
CA GLY A 130 -3.86 21.73 6.12
C GLY A 130 -3.47 23.20 5.92
N LEU A 131 -2.58 23.49 4.95
CA LEU A 131 -2.24 24.86 4.57
C LEU A 131 -3.42 25.58 3.90
N LEU A 132 -4.14 24.91 2.99
CA LEU A 132 -5.33 25.47 2.32
C LEU A 132 -6.47 25.73 3.30
N LEU A 133 -6.58 24.95 4.37
CA LEU A 133 -7.55 25.15 5.46
C LEU A 133 -7.11 26.23 6.46
N GLY A 134 -5.91 26.82 6.30
CA GLY A 134 -5.46 27.93 7.16
C GLY A 134 -4.95 27.48 8.54
N PHE A 135 -4.51 26.23 8.71
CA PHE A 135 -4.04 25.72 10.01
C PHE A 135 -2.63 26.21 10.42
N GLY A 136 -2.08 27.17 9.67
CA GLY A 136 -0.74 27.72 9.89
C GLY A 136 0.39 26.74 9.53
N THR A 137 1.61 27.08 9.91
CA THR A 137 2.83 26.35 9.52
C THR A 137 3.41 25.44 10.61
N ASN A 138 2.71 25.31 11.74
CA ASN A 138 3.09 24.44 12.86
C ASN A 138 2.77 22.96 12.56
N ILE A 139 3.31 22.46 11.45
CA ILE A 139 3.07 21.11 10.95
C ILE A 139 3.81 20.10 11.85
N PRO A 140 3.11 19.12 12.44
CA PRO A 140 3.76 18.07 13.23
C PRO A 140 4.39 17.02 12.29
N TRP A 141 5.60 17.33 11.79
CA TRP A 141 6.30 16.51 10.80
C TRP A 141 6.50 15.05 11.22
N SER A 142 6.79 14.80 12.50
CA SER A 142 6.93 13.45 13.04
C SER A 142 5.66 12.63 12.87
N LEU A 143 4.52 13.18 13.30
CA LEU A 143 3.20 12.55 13.18
C LEU A 143 2.80 12.36 11.72
N LEU A 144 3.10 13.33 10.85
CA LEU A 144 2.80 13.27 9.42
C LEU A 144 3.54 12.13 8.72
N LEU A 145 4.85 12.04 8.95
CA LEU A 145 5.69 10.97 8.37
C LEU A 145 5.29 9.61 8.94
N MET A 146 5.02 9.54 10.24
CA MET A 146 4.53 8.32 10.88
C MET A 146 3.22 7.86 10.24
N ASN A 147 2.19 8.72 10.18
CA ASN A 147 0.87 8.36 9.64
C ASN A 147 0.90 8.03 8.15
N SER A 148 1.88 8.53 7.40
CA SER A 148 1.99 8.30 5.96
C SER A 148 2.79 7.03 5.63
N PHE A 149 3.92 6.79 6.31
CA PHE A 149 4.84 5.71 5.95
C PHE A 149 4.75 4.46 6.85
N TYR A 150 4.41 4.60 8.13
CA TYR A 150 4.36 3.42 9.02
C TYR A 150 3.26 2.43 8.61
N PRO A 151 2.04 2.85 8.19
CA PRO A 151 1.05 1.91 7.70
C PRO A 151 1.52 1.13 6.47
N PHE A 152 2.25 1.79 5.56
CA PHE A 152 2.85 1.15 4.40
C PHE A 152 3.85 0.06 4.79
N LEU A 153 4.79 0.37 5.70
CA LEU A 153 5.78 -0.60 6.17
C LEU A 153 5.12 -1.77 6.91
N ALA A 154 4.10 -1.49 7.71
CA ALA A 154 3.32 -2.49 8.42
C ALA A 154 2.49 -3.39 7.47
N ALA A 155 2.13 -2.89 6.28
CA ALA A 155 1.34 -3.61 5.28
C ALA A 155 2.16 -4.47 4.30
N ILE A 156 3.49 -4.49 4.43
CA ILE A 156 4.39 -5.30 3.58
C ILE A 156 3.98 -6.78 3.49
N PRO A 157 3.58 -7.48 4.56
CA PRO A 157 3.16 -8.88 4.45
C PRO A 157 1.91 -9.06 3.61
N ILE A 158 0.97 -8.11 3.69
CA ILE A 158 -0.26 -8.13 2.90
C ILE A 158 0.08 -7.93 1.42
N LEU A 159 1.03 -7.03 1.11
CA LEU A 159 1.54 -6.83 -0.24
C LEU A 159 2.21 -8.08 -0.79
N ALA A 160 3.11 -8.70 -0.02
CA ALA A 160 3.78 -9.94 -0.42
C ALA A 160 2.77 -11.07 -0.69
N LEU A 161 1.80 -11.25 0.22
CA LEU A 161 0.73 -12.24 0.08
C LEU A 161 -0.14 -11.96 -1.14
N GLN A 162 -0.49 -10.71 -1.39
CA GLN A 162 -1.33 -10.35 -2.53
C GLN A 162 -0.62 -10.51 -3.87
N LEU A 163 0.66 -10.16 -3.93
CA LEU A 163 1.47 -10.42 -5.12
C LEU A 163 1.59 -11.93 -5.38
N TRP A 164 1.80 -12.73 -4.34
CA TRP A 164 1.82 -14.18 -4.47
C TRP A 164 0.49 -14.75 -4.98
N LEU A 165 -0.64 -14.39 -4.38
CA LEU A 165 -1.96 -14.84 -4.86
C LEU A 165 -2.20 -14.42 -6.31
N SER A 166 -1.89 -13.17 -6.66
CA SER A 166 -2.10 -12.62 -8.00
C SER A 166 -1.23 -13.29 -9.06
N THR A 167 0.00 -13.64 -8.72
CA THR A 167 0.92 -14.37 -9.62
C THR A 167 0.54 -15.84 -9.75
N VAL A 168 0.07 -16.46 -8.67
CA VAL A 168 -0.29 -17.89 -8.67
C VAL A 168 -1.60 -18.15 -9.39
N ILE A 169 -2.59 -17.28 -9.24
CA ILE A 169 -3.93 -17.49 -9.77
C ILE A 169 -4.09 -16.71 -11.07
N SER A 170 -4.34 -17.40 -12.19
CA SER A 170 -4.56 -16.77 -13.49
C SER A 170 -5.86 -15.96 -13.53
N ASN A 171 -6.92 -16.45 -12.88
CA ASN A 171 -8.17 -15.73 -12.71
C ASN A 171 -8.04 -14.61 -11.65
N GLN A 172 -7.80 -13.39 -12.12
CA GLN A 172 -7.59 -12.22 -11.28
C GLN A 172 -8.80 -11.84 -10.39
N ALA A 173 -10.00 -12.33 -10.69
CA ALA A 173 -11.16 -12.10 -9.82
C ALA A 173 -10.96 -12.67 -8.41
N ILE A 174 -10.21 -13.78 -8.27
CA ILE A 174 -10.00 -14.44 -6.97
C ILE A 174 -9.02 -13.66 -6.08
N PRO A 175 -7.79 -13.30 -6.53
CA PRO A 175 -6.90 -12.42 -5.77
C PRO A 175 -7.54 -11.09 -5.37
N LEU A 176 -8.27 -10.46 -6.31
CA LEU A 176 -9.00 -9.22 -6.06
C LEU A 176 -10.03 -9.41 -4.93
N THR A 177 -10.88 -10.43 -5.04
CA THR A 177 -11.90 -10.71 -4.01
C THR A 177 -11.25 -10.95 -2.64
N CYS A 178 -10.18 -11.73 -2.59
CA CYS A 178 -9.43 -11.95 -1.34
C CYS A 178 -8.90 -10.64 -0.74
N GLY A 179 -8.39 -9.73 -1.56
CA GLY A 179 -7.83 -8.46 -1.07
C GLY A 179 -8.89 -7.46 -0.64
N ILE A 180 -10.02 -7.43 -1.34
CA ILE A 180 -11.18 -6.65 -0.94
C ILE A 180 -11.71 -7.14 0.42
N LEU A 181 -11.89 -8.45 0.58
CA LEU A 181 -12.30 -9.05 1.86
C LEU A 181 -11.26 -8.80 2.96
N GLY A 182 -9.98 -8.89 2.65
CA GLY A 182 -8.90 -8.55 3.58
C GLY A 182 -8.94 -7.08 4.01
N THR A 183 -9.28 -6.17 3.10
CA THR A 183 -9.42 -4.75 3.44
C THR A 183 -10.62 -4.51 4.33
N VAL A 184 -11.76 -5.18 4.07
CA VAL A 184 -12.92 -5.15 4.98
C VAL A 184 -12.55 -5.73 6.35
N LEU A 185 -11.82 -6.85 6.38
CA LEU A 185 -11.33 -7.48 7.60
C LEU A 185 -10.45 -6.55 8.42
N SER A 186 -9.64 -5.71 7.78
CA SER A 186 -8.79 -4.73 8.47
C SER A 186 -9.59 -3.76 9.33
N VAL A 187 -10.79 -3.34 8.90
CA VAL A 187 -11.67 -2.45 9.69
C VAL A 187 -12.05 -3.10 11.02
N TYR A 188 -12.34 -4.39 11.01
CA TYR A 188 -12.72 -5.15 12.20
C TYR A 188 -11.53 -5.65 13.01
N SER A 189 -10.33 -5.66 12.40
CA SER A 189 -9.11 -6.16 13.02
C SER A 189 -8.63 -5.36 14.23
N ILE A 190 -9.18 -4.16 14.46
CA ILE A 190 -8.86 -3.35 15.63
C ILE A 190 -9.13 -4.09 16.95
N ARG A 191 -10.12 -5.00 16.97
CA ARG A 191 -10.49 -5.85 18.12
C ARG A 191 -9.81 -7.22 18.11
N MET A 192 -9.00 -7.51 17.08
CA MET A 192 -8.28 -8.77 16.97
C MET A 192 -6.96 -8.72 17.75
N PRO A 193 -6.34 -9.87 18.04
CA PRO A 193 -5.04 -9.92 18.69
C PRO A 193 -3.93 -9.19 17.90
N ASP A 194 -2.90 -8.75 18.61
CA ASP A 194 -1.77 -7.98 18.05
C ASP A 194 -0.90 -8.78 17.05
N TRP A 195 -1.04 -10.11 16.97
CA TRP A 195 -0.36 -10.93 15.98
C TRP A 195 -1.02 -10.90 14.60
N MET A 196 -2.23 -10.33 14.47
CA MET A 196 -3.00 -10.36 13.22
C MET A 196 -2.44 -9.36 12.17
N PRO A 197 -1.95 -9.82 11.00
CA PRO A 197 -1.30 -8.93 10.02
C PRO A 197 -2.17 -7.80 9.49
N TYR A 198 -3.48 -8.01 9.38
CA TYR A 198 -4.43 -6.98 8.94
C TYR A 198 -4.64 -5.86 9.97
N LYS A 199 -4.22 -6.05 11.23
CA LYS A 199 -4.26 -5.04 12.29
C LYS A 199 -3.06 -4.10 12.23
N TRP A 200 -1.89 -4.59 11.82
CA TRP A 200 -0.64 -3.82 11.88
C TRP A 200 -0.69 -2.48 11.12
N PRO A 201 -1.28 -2.37 9.91
CA PRO A 201 -1.39 -1.10 9.20
C PRO A 201 -2.20 -0.03 9.94
N LEU A 202 -3.08 -0.41 10.87
CA LEU A 202 -3.81 0.55 11.71
C LEU A 202 -2.90 1.21 12.78
N LEU A 203 -1.73 0.63 13.04
CA LEU A 203 -0.79 1.05 14.09
C LEU A 203 -1.41 1.05 15.50
N VAL A 204 -2.37 0.14 15.73
CA VAL A 204 -3.01 -0.05 17.02
C VAL A 204 -2.50 -1.36 17.61
N ASN A 205 -1.95 -1.29 18.82
CA ASN A 205 -1.47 -2.44 19.61
C ASN A 205 -1.59 -2.13 21.10
N GLU A 206 -1.54 -3.15 21.96
CA GLU A 206 -1.72 -3.01 23.41
C GLU A 206 -0.64 -2.13 24.05
N ALA A 207 0.57 -2.14 23.50
CA ALA A 207 1.70 -1.34 23.98
C ALA A 207 1.59 0.14 23.59
N ASN A 208 0.71 0.51 22.65
CA ASN A 208 0.65 1.83 22.00
C ASN A 208 1.98 2.29 21.38
N ILE A 209 2.75 1.34 20.83
CA ILE A 209 4.05 1.58 20.18
C ILE A 209 3.92 1.31 18.67
N PRO A 210 3.78 2.34 17.82
CA PRO A 210 3.62 2.16 16.37
C PRO A 210 4.75 1.34 15.72
N GLU A 211 5.96 1.42 16.26
CA GLU A 211 7.16 0.73 15.80
C GLU A 211 7.02 -0.79 15.92
N TYR A 212 6.28 -1.29 16.91
CA TYR A 212 6.00 -2.72 17.03
C TYR A 212 5.32 -3.26 15.78
N SER A 213 4.27 -2.58 15.30
CA SER A 213 3.52 -2.97 14.11
C SER A 213 4.36 -2.89 12.83
N VAL A 214 5.30 -1.94 12.77
CA VAL A 214 6.22 -1.78 11.64
C VAL A 214 7.25 -2.91 11.62
N ILE A 215 7.88 -3.20 12.76
CA ILE A 215 8.92 -4.23 12.87
C ILE A 215 8.33 -5.60 12.58
N THR A 216 7.18 -5.94 13.17
CA THR A 216 6.48 -7.22 12.91
C THR A 216 6.04 -7.31 11.45
N GLY A 217 5.52 -6.22 10.88
CA GLY A 217 5.16 -6.14 9.45
C GLY A 217 6.36 -6.37 8.53
N ILE A 218 7.51 -5.75 8.77
CA ILE A 218 8.72 -5.95 7.95
C ILE A 218 9.24 -7.39 8.08
N LEU A 219 9.37 -7.91 9.31
CA LEU A 219 9.89 -9.25 9.56
C LEU A 219 8.99 -10.32 8.96
N PHE A 220 7.69 -10.27 9.25
CA PHE A 220 6.72 -11.23 8.72
C PHE A 220 6.57 -11.07 7.21
N GLY A 221 6.61 -9.84 6.70
CA GLY A 221 6.60 -9.56 5.27
C GLY A 221 7.78 -10.15 4.52
N PHE A 222 8.98 -10.11 5.11
CA PHE A 222 10.15 -10.77 4.57
C PHE A 222 9.98 -12.30 4.52
N VAL A 223 9.41 -12.91 5.57
CA VAL A 223 9.10 -14.36 5.58
C VAL A 223 8.09 -14.73 4.48
N VAL A 224 7.00 -13.96 4.35
CA VAL A 224 5.99 -14.18 3.30
C VAL A 224 6.60 -14.00 1.92
N PHE A 225 7.47 -12.99 1.73
CA PHE A 225 8.19 -12.80 0.47
C PHE A 225 9.08 -14.00 0.12
N LEU A 226 9.88 -14.50 1.06
CA LEU A 226 10.73 -15.68 0.84
C LEU A 226 9.90 -16.92 0.49
N PHE A 227 8.81 -17.16 1.22
CA PHE A 227 7.89 -18.26 0.92
C PHE A 227 7.34 -18.15 -0.51
N SER A 228 6.85 -16.96 -0.86
CA SER A 228 6.24 -16.68 -2.16
C SER A 228 7.24 -16.84 -3.30
N LEU A 229 8.47 -16.39 -3.10
CA LEU A 229 9.57 -16.50 -4.02
C LEU A 229 9.98 -17.96 -4.25
N VAL A 230 10.15 -18.75 -3.19
CA VAL A 230 10.51 -20.18 -3.30
C VAL A 230 9.40 -20.95 -4.03
N HIS A 231 8.15 -20.68 -3.69
CA HIS A 231 7.00 -21.28 -4.37
C HIS A 231 6.98 -20.92 -5.87
N PHE A 232 7.22 -19.65 -6.20
CA PHE A 232 7.27 -19.18 -7.59
C PHE A 232 8.41 -19.83 -8.39
N ILE A 233 9.59 -20.01 -7.80
CA ILE A 233 10.73 -20.65 -8.47
C ILE A 233 10.44 -22.11 -8.79
N ARG A 234 9.85 -22.84 -7.84
CA ARG A 234 9.57 -24.29 -7.95
C ARG A 234 8.39 -24.62 -8.85
N ARG A 235 7.51 -23.66 -9.11
CA ARG A 235 6.33 -23.88 -9.93
C ARG A 235 6.68 -23.82 -11.41
N ASP A 236 6.23 -24.80 -12.18
CA ASP A 236 6.26 -24.73 -13.63
C ASP A 236 5.15 -23.81 -14.13
N VAL A 237 5.53 -22.91 -15.04
CA VAL A 237 4.63 -21.93 -15.63
C VAL A 237 4.02 -22.56 -16.88
N ASP A 238 2.82 -23.10 -16.72
CA ASP A 238 2.03 -23.71 -17.80
C ASP A 238 1.50 -22.71 -18.83
#